data_AF-A0AA37PDA7-F1
#
_entry.id   AF-A0AA37PDA7-F1
#
_cell.length_a   1.000
_cell.length_b   1.000
_cell.length_c   1.000
_cell.angle_alpha   90.00
_cell.angle_beta   90.00
_cell.angle_gamma   90.00
#
_symmetry.space_group_name_H-M   'P 1'
#
loop_
_entity.id
_entity.type
_entity.pdbx_description
1 polymer ?
#
loop_
_entity_poly.entity_id
_entity_poly.type
_entity_poly.pdbx_seq_one_letter_code
_entity_poly.pdbx_strand_id
1 'polypeptide(L)'
;MARSNPLLFTLLLALTTGTHAAPRAGATAPVKVAARAEPAEFEPQTNAGPGGSDFKDSAHFRVYDGGDNADDSLAMLEGAYECFVNTLGWRSSGLSYNPGSDDGPYYKTNIYSVSSLNNAAGVMHSEATSGAAWLEVVDSYLATPDVTVHEYGHGLHYHQRTWVNQGNTGAWWETVANWVADTYTTSPLCADARTKHNSPDGQTLFEVNKVIGDSFQVIVDGTPDSGNYYQAWPFFTYLTNNPDNITGLGQDTLHQLMQRDPLHTLDRVLGGNATAGEVVGRYWARMAYVDIGHEKAQEVFNDAKEINFANVDESGSEYTVKSGRAPRYMGSNIIPLKTSGDKVDVVVTSSGEFTATLAIKGSSGVRYVALANGTGSADVTSDEEASLVVANTPKTLILYDGFDLASSEANTGLNYSFTLTGATVA
;
A
#
# COMPACT_ATOMS: atom_id res chain seq x y z
N MET A 1 42.43 -32.48 -62.32
CA MET A 1 43.67 -32.71 -61.55
C MET A 1 44.14 -31.38 -60.99
N ALA A 2 44.37 -31.34 -59.67
CA ALA A 2 45.02 -30.28 -58.86
C ALA A 2 44.35 -28.89 -58.83
N ARG A 3 44.18 -28.17 -57.71
CA ARG A 3 44.53 -28.27 -56.27
C ARG A 3 43.75 -27.13 -55.56
N SER A 4 42.89 -27.41 -54.58
CA SER A 4 43.06 -27.26 -53.11
C SER A 4 43.13 -25.82 -52.52
N ASN A 5 42.18 -25.43 -51.65
CA ASN A 5 42.45 -25.08 -50.24
C ASN A 5 41.18 -24.87 -49.36
N PRO A 6 41.26 -25.09 -48.02
CA PRO A 6 40.15 -25.11 -47.07
C PRO A 6 40.04 -23.85 -46.18
N LEU A 7 38.87 -23.60 -45.58
CA LEU A 7 38.60 -22.64 -44.49
C LEU A 7 37.47 -23.24 -43.62
N LEU A 8 37.76 -23.99 -42.56
CA LEU A 8 37.88 -23.59 -41.14
C LEU A 8 36.84 -22.59 -40.62
N PHE A 9 35.88 -23.14 -39.85
CA PHE A 9 34.97 -22.46 -38.93
C PHE A 9 35.73 -21.83 -37.76
N THR A 10 35.40 -20.60 -37.37
CA THR A 10 35.78 -20.02 -36.07
C THR A 10 34.56 -19.40 -35.40
N LEU A 11 34.32 -19.82 -34.17
CA LEU A 11 33.31 -19.35 -33.21
C LEU A 11 33.79 -18.01 -32.62
N LEU A 12 32.95 -16.97 -32.58
CA LEU A 12 33.27 -15.72 -31.88
C LEU A 12 32.20 -15.42 -30.82
N LEU A 13 32.65 -15.46 -29.56
CA LEU A 13 32.00 -14.92 -28.37
C LEU A 13 32.17 -13.39 -28.37
N ALA A 14 31.08 -12.63 -28.28
CA ALA A 14 31.13 -11.19 -28.10
C ALA A 14 30.94 -10.85 -26.61
N LEU A 15 32.03 -10.42 -25.97
CA LEU A 15 32.04 -9.72 -24.68
C LEU A 15 32.07 -8.21 -25.00
N THR A 16 30.97 -7.51 -24.76
CA THR A 16 30.92 -6.04 -24.81
C THR A 16 31.28 -5.47 -23.45
N THR A 17 32.52 -5.01 -23.30
CA THR A 17 32.95 -4.15 -22.19
C THR A 17 32.55 -2.71 -22.49
N GLY A 18 31.55 -2.20 -21.77
CA GLY A 18 31.21 -0.78 -21.78
C GLY A 18 32.34 0.04 -21.15
N THR A 19 32.95 0.92 -21.94
CA THR A 19 33.95 1.88 -21.50
C THR A 19 33.30 2.96 -20.62
N HIS A 20 33.67 3.02 -19.34
CA HIS A 20 33.38 4.16 -18.48
C HIS A 20 34.10 5.41 -19.02
N ALA A 21 33.34 6.47 -19.30
CA ALA A 21 33.90 7.79 -19.57
C ALA A 21 34.52 8.37 -18.28
N ALA A 22 35.81 8.71 -18.34
CA ALA A 22 36.50 9.39 -17.25
C ALA A 22 35.94 10.82 -17.05
N PRO A 23 35.84 11.32 -15.80
CA PRO A 23 35.34 12.66 -15.52
C PRO A 23 36.31 13.74 -15.99
N ARG A 24 35.78 14.79 -16.62
CA ARG A 24 36.52 16.02 -16.95
C ARG A 24 36.89 16.76 -15.67
N ALA A 25 38.19 16.98 -15.46
CA ALA A 25 38.70 17.91 -14.45
C ALA A 25 38.38 19.36 -14.87
N GLY A 26 37.72 20.14 -14.02
CA GLY A 26 37.58 21.59 -14.26
C GLY A 26 36.36 22.32 -13.71
N ALA A 27 35.51 21.71 -12.88
CA ALA A 27 34.49 22.45 -12.14
C ALA A 27 34.72 22.25 -10.65
N THR A 28 34.95 23.33 -9.91
CA THR A 28 34.84 23.32 -8.44
C THR A 28 33.40 22.94 -8.10
N ALA A 29 33.18 21.66 -7.79
CA ALA A 29 31.93 21.19 -7.22
C ALA A 29 31.68 21.97 -5.92
N PRO A 30 30.43 22.38 -5.62
CA PRO A 30 30.11 22.83 -4.29
C PRO A 30 30.56 21.74 -3.32
N VAL A 31 31.24 22.13 -2.25
CA VAL A 31 31.62 21.22 -1.16
C VAL A 31 30.31 20.62 -0.65
N LYS A 32 29.97 19.41 -1.10
CA LYS A 32 28.97 18.59 -0.44
C LYS A 32 29.58 18.26 0.91
N VAL A 33 29.10 18.92 1.95
CA VAL A 33 29.29 18.45 3.32
C VAL A 33 28.84 16.99 3.29
N ALA A 34 29.74 16.07 3.65
CA ALA A 34 29.38 14.67 3.72
C ALA A 34 28.29 14.54 4.78
N ALA A 35 27.16 13.92 4.41
CA ALA A 35 26.07 13.68 5.34
C ALA A 35 26.62 12.97 6.59
N ARG A 36 26.23 13.45 7.78
CA ARG A 36 26.64 12.80 9.02
C ARG A 36 26.04 11.40 9.02
N ALA A 37 26.87 10.37 9.22
CA ALA A 37 26.37 9.02 9.39
C ALA A 37 25.42 9.00 10.59
N GLU A 38 24.28 8.32 10.42
CA GLU A 38 23.32 8.13 11.49
C GLU A 38 23.99 7.45 12.70
N PRO A 39 23.90 8.02 13.91
CA PRO A 39 24.53 7.45 15.09
C PRO A 39 23.78 6.22 15.58
N ALA A 40 24.50 5.26 16.18
CA ALA A 40 23.89 4.05 16.75
C ALA A 40 22.97 4.31 17.95
N GLU A 41 23.06 5.49 18.56
CA GLU A 41 22.18 5.94 19.64
C GLU A 41 21.85 7.42 19.44
N PHE A 42 20.56 7.74 19.52
CA PHE A 42 20.06 9.09 19.30
C PHE A 42 20.07 9.92 20.58
N GLU A 43 20.19 11.23 20.42
CA GLU A 43 20.12 12.16 21.55
C GLU A 43 18.68 12.19 22.11
N PRO A 44 18.49 12.39 23.42
CA PRO A 44 17.15 12.57 23.96
C PRO A 44 16.42 13.77 23.33
N GLN A 45 15.15 13.58 22.93
CA GLN A 45 14.29 14.70 22.56
C GLN A 45 13.65 15.32 23.81
N THR A 46 14.09 16.52 24.20
CA THR A 46 13.57 17.20 25.41
C THR A 46 12.47 18.21 25.13
N ASN A 47 12.19 18.50 23.86
CA ASN A 47 11.30 19.60 23.46
C ASN A 47 9.98 19.13 22.84
N ALA A 48 9.74 17.82 22.72
CA ALA A 48 8.52 17.26 22.13
C ALA A 48 7.77 16.39 23.14
N GLY A 49 6.50 16.73 23.39
CA GLY A 49 5.63 16.09 24.37
C GLY A 49 5.67 16.72 25.77
N PRO A 50 4.89 16.19 26.73
CA PRO A 50 4.75 16.76 28.09
C PRO A 50 6.02 16.64 28.95
N GLY A 51 7.01 15.85 28.52
CA GLY A 51 8.19 15.55 29.31
C GLY A 51 7.90 14.62 30.48
N GLY A 52 8.89 14.42 31.35
CA GLY A 52 8.79 13.49 32.48
C GLY A 52 10.16 13.06 32.97
N SER A 53 10.21 12.45 34.15
CA SER A 53 11.45 11.91 34.72
C SER A 53 11.47 10.38 34.83
N ASP A 54 10.30 9.74 34.70
CA ASP A 54 10.19 8.28 34.64
C ASP A 54 10.10 7.85 33.18
N PHE A 55 11.20 7.32 32.67
CA PHE A 55 11.29 6.84 31.29
C PHE A 55 12.30 5.72 31.15
N LYS A 56 12.12 4.94 30.08
CA LYS A 56 13.13 4.02 29.56
C LYS A 56 13.54 4.41 28.15
N ASP A 57 14.80 4.17 27.82
CA ASP A 57 15.39 4.45 26.51
C ASP A 57 15.77 3.15 25.80
N SER A 58 15.59 3.15 24.48
CA SER A 58 16.31 2.29 23.54
C SER A 58 17.23 3.16 22.67
N ALA A 59 17.79 2.64 21.58
CA ALA A 59 18.68 3.42 20.71
C ALA A 59 17.97 4.64 20.10
N HIS A 60 16.77 4.44 19.56
CA HIS A 60 16.01 5.41 18.76
C HIS A 60 14.75 5.93 19.45
N PHE A 61 14.34 5.35 20.59
CA PHE A 61 13.08 5.66 21.24
C PHE A 61 13.22 5.91 22.74
N ARG A 62 12.27 6.67 23.27
CA ARG A 62 12.07 6.89 24.70
C ARG A 62 10.60 6.67 25.06
N VAL A 63 10.33 5.82 26.03
CA VAL A 63 8.99 5.58 26.58
C VAL A 63 8.89 6.18 27.97
N TYR A 64 7.98 7.12 28.16
CA TYR A 64 7.63 7.72 29.45
C TYR A 64 6.47 6.96 30.11
N ASP A 65 6.55 6.81 31.43
CA ASP A 65 5.49 6.22 32.28
C ASP A 65 5.02 4.81 31.83
N GLY A 66 5.84 4.07 31.07
CA GLY A 66 5.42 2.81 30.42
C GLY A 66 5.34 1.58 31.32
N GLY A 67 5.71 1.70 32.60
CA GLY A 67 5.66 0.61 33.58
C GLY A 67 6.29 -0.69 33.07
N ASP A 68 5.56 -1.81 33.23
CA ASP A 68 6.01 -3.14 32.81
C ASP A 68 6.04 -3.32 31.28
N ASN A 69 5.26 -2.52 30.54
CA ASN A 69 5.17 -2.61 29.07
C ASN A 69 6.28 -1.85 28.34
N ALA A 70 7.09 -1.06 29.05
CA ALA A 70 8.08 -0.19 28.43
C ALA A 70 9.14 -0.95 27.62
N ASP A 71 9.64 -2.09 28.13
CA ASP A 71 10.70 -2.84 27.45
C ASP A 71 10.16 -3.52 26.16
N ASP A 72 8.96 -4.08 26.22
CA ASP A 72 8.31 -4.72 25.06
C ASP A 72 7.95 -3.68 23.99
N SER A 73 7.47 -2.51 24.41
CA SER A 73 7.18 -1.39 23.51
C SER A 73 8.43 -0.90 22.79
N LEU A 74 9.53 -0.69 23.53
CA LEU A 74 10.82 -0.28 22.98
C LEU A 74 11.37 -1.33 22.00
N ALA A 75 11.34 -2.62 22.36
CA ALA A 75 11.80 -3.70 21.48
C ALA A 75 11.02 -3.70 20.16
N MET A 76 9.69 -3.62 20.23
CA MET A 76 8.81 -3.56 19.07
C MET A 76 9.07 -2.34 18.18
N LEU A 77 9.22 -1.14 18.77
CA LEU A 77 9.52 0.10 18.03
C LEU A 77 10.89 0.05 17.35
N GLU A 78 11.91 -0.51 18.02
CA GLU A 78 13.22 -0.75 17.40
C GLU A 78 13.13 -1.73 16.22
N GLY A 79 12.30 -2.76 16.31
CA GLY A 79 11.99 -3.64 15.19
C GLY A 79 11.32 -2.91 14.03
N ALA A 80 10.35 -2.03 14.32
CA ALA A 80 9.71 -1.21 13.29
C ALA A 80 10.72 -0.25 12.63
N TYR A 81 11.57 0.41 13.41
CA TYR A 81 12.64 1.28 12.91
C TYR A 81 13.60 0.53 11.98
N GLU A 82 14.09 -0.64 12.41
CA GLU A 82 14.97 -1.48 11.60
C GLU A 82 14.29 -1.87 10.27
N CYS A 83 13.00 -2.18 10.28
CA CYS A 83 12.29 -2.50 9.04
C CYS A 83 12.16 -1.27 8.13
N PHE A 84 11.50 -0.20 8.57
CA PHE A 84 11.14 0.89 7.66
C PHE A 84 12.32 1.81 7.34
N VAL A 85 13.16 2.14 8.32
CA VAL A 85 14.29 3.05 8.11
C VAL A 85 15.48 2.29 7.54
N ASN A 86 15.94 1.24 8.23
CA ASN A 86 17.18 0.57 7.83
C ASN A 86 17.02 -0.34 6.61
N THR A 87 15.90 -1.07 6.52
CA THR A 87 15.67 -2.04 5.44
C THR A 87 14.99 -1.40 4.23
N LEU A 88 13.90 -0.66 4.46
CA LEU A 88 13.11 -0.04 3.38
C LEU A 88 13.59 1.38 3.02
N GLY A 89 14.55 1.94 3.74
CA GLY A 89 15.21 3.19 3.38
C GLY A 89 14.38 4.46 3.59
N TRP A 90 13.35 4.40 4.45
CA TRP A 90 12.55 5.58 4.77
C TRP A 90 13.40 6.60 5.53
N ARG A 91 13.06 7.88 5.42
CA ARG A 91 13.76 8.92 6.18
C ARG A 91 13.61 8.67 7.68
N SER A 92 14.74 8.66 8.39
CA SER A 92 14.80 8.46 9.84
C SER A 92 13.85 9.39 10.59
N SER A 93 13.06 8.80 11.51
CA SER A 93 12.19 9.54 12.42
C SER A 93 12.96 10.34 13.48
N GLY A 94 14.27 10.14 13.62
CA GLY A 94 15.10 10.95 14.51
C GLY A 94 15.52 12.29 13.93
N LEU A 95 15.32 12.49 12.62
CA LEU A 95 15.65 13.75 11.96
C LEU A 95 14.46 14.70 11.97
N SER A 96 14.68 15.95 12.38
CA SER A 96 13.65 16.99 12.35
C SER A 96 12.94 17.09 10.99
N TYR A 97 11.62 17.28 11.00
CA TYR A 97 10.83 17.65 9.83
C TYR A 97 11.35 18.94 9.18
N ASN A 98 11.91 19.87 9.96
CA ASN A 98 12.26 21.20 9.47
C ASN A 98 13.39 21.15 8.43
N PRO A 99 13.42 22.08 7.45
CA PRO A 99 14.45 22.11 6.41
C PRO A 99 15.88 22.22 6.97
N GLY A 100 16.84 21.57 6.30
CA GLY A 100 18.26 21.66 6.65
C GLY A 100 18.73 20.71 7.75
N SER A 101 17.89 19.75 8.16
CA SER A 101 18.20 18.77 9.21
C SER A 101 18.59 17.39 8.68
N ASP A 102 18.82 17.22 7.38
CA ASP A 102 19.06 15.89 6.79
C ASP A 102 20.39 15.25 7.21
N ASP A 103 21.26 16.03 7.85
CA ASP A 103 22.55 15.59 8.40
C ASP A 103 22.55 15.55 9.95
N GLY A 104 21.36 15.52 10.56
CA GLY A 104 21.16 15.57 12.01
C GLY A 104 21.06 16.99 12.58
N PRO A 105 21.09 17.13 13.92
CA PRO A 105 21.20 16.07 14.93
C PRO A 105 20.02 15.08 14.92
N TYR A 106 20.28 13.88 15.42
CA TYR A 106 19.30 12.79 15.51
C TYR A 106 18.78 12.67 16.94
N TYR A 107 17.46 12.69 17.09
CA TYR A 107 16.79 12.63 18.38
C TYR A 107 15.89 11.41 18.52
N LYS A 108 15.78 10.86 19.73
CA LYS A 108 14.85 9.76 20.02
C LYS A 108 13.41 10.23 19.77
N THR A 109 12.57 9.36 19.23
CA THR A 109 11.11 9.61 19.21
C THR A 109 10.54 9.31 20.60
N ASN A 110 9.76 10.25 21.14
CA ASN A 110 9.15 10.11 22.47
C ASN A 110 7.78 9.44 22.37
N ILE A 111 7.50 8.51 23.29
CA ILE A 111 6.22 7.83 23.48
C ILE A 111 5.79 8.03 24.92
N TYR A 112 4.56 8.47 25.12
CA TYR A 112 3.98 8.72 26.44
C TYR A 112 2.86 7.72 26.68
N SER A 113 3.02 6.88 27.71
CA SER A 113 1.96 6.03 28.20
C SER A 113 0.93 6.89 28.94
N VAL A 114 -0.33 6.83 28.53
CA VAL A 114 -1.41 7.62 29.15
C VAL A 114 -2.57 6.73 29.58
N SER A 115 -3.28 7.13 30.64
CA SER A 115 -4.42 6.35 31.13
C SER A 115 -5.64 6.34 30.18
N SER A 116 -5.83 7.36 29.33
CA SER A 116 -6.94 7.46 28.39
C SER A 116 -6.73 8.55 27.34
N LEU A 117 -7.25 8.31 26.12
CA LEU A 117 -7.38 9.30 25.04
C LEU A 117 -8.85 9.48 24.60
N ASN A 118 -9.80 9.24 25.51
CA ASN A 118 -11.25 9.18 25.26
C ASN A 118 -11.63 8.09 24.23
N ASN A 119 -11.52 8.37 22.94
CA ASN A 119 -12.02 7.52 21.84
C ASN A 119 -10.90 6.95 20.96
N ALA A 120 -9.62 7.18 21.31
CA ALA A 120 -8.47 6.66 20.58
C ALA A 120 -7.63 5.74 21.48
N ALA A 121 -6.90 4.81 20.87
CA ALA A 121 -5.92 3.97 21.56
C ALA A 121 -4.51 4.56 21.52
N GLY A 122 -4.23 5.42 20.53
CA GLY A 122 -3.02 6.20 20.40
C GLY A 122 -3.27 7.47 19.60
N VAL A 123 -2.29 8.37 19.60
CA VAL A 123 -2.26 9.53 18.72
C VAL A 123 -0.81 9.98 18.49
N MET A 124 -0.48 10.33 17.25
CA MET A 124 0.73 11.06 16.91
C MET A 124 0.50 12.57 16.99
N HIS A 125 1.44 13.25 17.63
CA HIS A 125 1.52 14.71 17.70
C HIS A 125 2.81 15.20 17.05
N SER A 126 2.81 16.47 16.61
CA SER A 126 3.99 17.15 16.09
C SER A 126 4.36 18.35 16.94
N GLU A 127 5.65 18.61 17.11
CA GLU A 127 6.16 19.84 17.73
C GLU A 127 6.89 20.68 16.67
N ALA A 128 6.34 21.86 16.38
CA ALA A 128 6.74 22.66 15.23
C ALA A 128 8.18 23.19 15.30
N THR A 129 8.68 23.51 16.50
CA THR A 129 9.99 24.15 16.69
C THR A 129 11.13 23.18 16.44
N SER A 130 11.10 22.04 17.11
CA SER A 130 12.04 20.94 16.92
C SER A 130 11.76 20.17 15.62
N GLY A 131 10.53 20.22 15.11
CA GLY A 131 10.08 19.42 13.97
C GLY A 131 10.02 17.93 14.29
N ALA A 132 9.87 17.55 15.57
CA ALA A 132 9.78 16.15 15.98
C ALA A 132 8.32 15.68 16.03
N ALA A 133 8.08 14.42 15.65
CA ALA A 133 6.89 13.68 16.06
C ALA A 133 7.08 13.08 17.46
N TRP A 134 5.98 12.94 18.18
CA TRP A 134 5.90 12.22 19.46
C TRP A 134 4.52 11.57 19.60
N LEU A 135 4.43 10.51 20.41
CA LEU A 135 3.22 9.67 20.48
C LEU A 135 2.64 9.69 21.89
N GLU A 136 1.31 9.66 21.99
CA GLU A 136 0.60 9.21 23.19
C GLU A 136 -0.05 7.87 22.90
N VAL A 137 0.07 6.91 23.80
CA VAL A 137 -0.56 5.60 23.66
C VAL A 137 -1.20 5.22 24.99
N VAL A 138 -2.44 4.73 24.93
CA VAL A 138 -3.14 4.27 26.13
C VAL A 138 -2.40 3.07 26.73
N ASP A 139 -2.18 3.07 28.05
CA ASP A 139 -1.28 2.14 28.76
C ASP A 139 -1.46 0.66 28.37
N SER A 140 -2.71 0.22 28.18
CA SER A 140 -3.06 -1.16 27.82
C SER A 140 -2.68 -1.56 26.40
N TYR A 141 -2.32 -0.60 25.54
CA TYR A 141 -1.96 -0.78 24.13
C TYR A 141 -0.50 -0.43 23.82
N LEU A 142 0.29 -0.02 24.83
CA LEU A 142 1.66 0.46 24.66
C LEU A 142 2.60 -0.56 24.00
N ALA A 143 2.37 -1.85 24.24
CA ALA A 143 3.12 -2.95 23.62
C ALA A 143 2.29 -3.70 22.55
N THR A 144 1.23 -3.08 22.02
CA THR A 144 0.39 -3.66 20.97
C THR A 144 0.84 -3.11 19.61
N PRO A 145 1.36 -3.96 18.69
CA PRO A 145 1.86 -3.52 17.38
C PRO A 145 0.80 -2.74 16.58
N ASP A 146 -0.42 -3.25 16.55
CA ASP A 146 -1.54 -2.67 15.80
C ASP A 146 -1.87 -1.22 16.20
N VAL A 147 -1.47 -0.80 17.41
CA VAL A 147 -1.67 0.57 17.89
C VAL A 147 -0.37 1.35 17.88
N THR A 148 0.65 0.88 18.59
CA THR A 148 1.87 1.69 18.79
C THR A 148 2.70 1.80 17.51
N VAL A 149 2.77 0.74 16.69
CA VAL A 149 3.44 0.79 15.39
C VAL A 149 2.61 1.55 14.36
N HIS A 150 1.28 1.56 14.50
CA HIS A 150 0.40 2.45 13.73
C HIS A 150 0.71 3.92 14.02
N GLU A 151 0.75 4.33 15.29
CA GLU A 151 1.11 5.71 15.67
C GLU A 151 2.54 6.07 15.24
N TYR A 152 3.47 5.11 15.33
CA TYR A 152 4.80 5.30 14.78
C TYR A 152 4.79 5.45 13.25
N GLY A 153 3.89 4.77 12.54
CA GLY A 153 3.64 4.96 11.12
C GLY A 153 3.24 6.38 10.76
N HIS A 154 2.39 7.03 11.56
CA HIS A 154 2.12 8.46 11.43
C HIS A 154 3.39 9.29 11.61
N GLY A 155 4.22 8.97 12.62
CA GLY A 155 5.51 9.64 12.84
C GLY A 155 6.48 9.48 11.66
N LEU A 156 6.66 8.26 11.15
CA LEU A 156 7.46 7.95 9.97
C LEU A 156 7.00 8.75 8.75
N HIS A 157 5.69 8.76 8.51
CA HIS A 157 5.06 9.53 7.45
C HIS A 157 5.32 11.04 7.60
N TYR A 158 5.09 11.60 8.79
CA TYR A 158 5.39 13.01 9.09
C TYR A 158 6.85 13.34 8.73
N HIS A 159 7.80 12.49 9.12
CA HIS A 159 9.22 12.69 8.86
C HIS A 159 9.63 12.50 7.39
N GLN A 160 8.77 12.01 6.49
CA GLN A 160 8.99 12.09 5.03
C GLN A 160 8.79 13.50 4.47
N ARG A 161 8.27 14.44 5.30
CA ARG A 161 8.04 15.87 4.99
C ARG A 161 6.99 16.15 3.91
N THR A 162 6.22 15.15 3.54
CA THR A 162 5.29 15.22 2.43
C THR A 162 3.95 14.67 2.86
N TRP A 163 2.88 15.01 2.13
CA TRP A 163 1.47 14.75 2.50
C TRP A 163 1.01 15.36 3.84
N VAL A 164 1.89 16.02 4.60
CA VAL A 164 1.53 16.84 5.76
C VAL A 164 0.84 18.13 5.31
N ASN A 165 -0.27 18.50 5.96
CA ASN A 165 -1.06 19.72 5.70
C ASN A 165 -1.61 19.86 4.27
N GLN A 166 -1.92 18.76 3.57
CA GLN A 166 -2.59 18.79 2.26
C GLN A 166 -3.96 18.10 2.38
N GLY A 167 -5.05 18.80 2.03
CA GLY A 167 -6.42 18.25 2.13
C GLY A 167 -6.56 16.91 1.38
N ASN A 168 -6.07 16.85 0.15
CA ASN A 168 -6.17 15.67 -0.70
C ASN A 168 -5.45 14.42 -0.17
N THR A 169 -4.47 14.58 0.72
CA THR A 169 -3.70 13.45 1.25
C THR A 169 -4.09 13.10 2.67
N GLY A 170 -4.92 13.90 3.35
CA GLY A 170 -5.29 13.69 4.75
C GLY A 170 -5.90 12.31 4.99
N ALA A 171 -6.81 11.88 4.11
CA ALA A 171 -7.44 10.56 4.24
C ALA A 171 -6.45 9.40 4.07
N TRP A 172 -5.32 9.62 3.40
CA TRP A 172 -4.30 8.59 3.21
C TRP A 172 -3.43 8.37 4.45
N TRP A 173 -3.46 9.26 5.44
CA TRP A 173 -2.58 9.17 6.62
C TRP A 173 -2.86 7.90 7.43
N GLU A 174 -4.12 7.62 7.71
CA GLU A 174 -4.53 6.38 8.38
C GLU A 174 -4.23 5.14 7.54
N THR A 175 -4.38 5.25 6.22
CA THR A 175 -4.02 4.17 5.29
C THR A 175 -2.54 3.82 5.39
N VAL A 176 -1.67 4.82 5.47
CA VAL A 176 -0.22 4.62 5.63
C VAL A 176 0.08 4.03 7.00
N ALA A 177 -0.51 4.55 8.07
CA ALA A 177 -0.27 4.07 9.43
C ALA A 177 -0.70 2.60 9.61
N ASN A 178 -1.88 2.21 9.09
CA ASN A 178 -2.30 0.81 9.07
C ASN A 178 -1.43 -0.06 8.18
N TRP A 179 -0.96 0.45 7.03
CA TRP A 179 0.00 -0.29 6.21
C TRP A 179 1.31 -0.55 6.95
N VAL A 180 1.84 0.45 7.68
CA VAL A 180 3.06 0.31 8.49
C VAL A 180 2.86 -0.74 9.58
N ALA A 181 1.76 -0.67 10.33
CA ALA A 181 1.46 -1.63 11.38
C ALA A 181 1.29 -3.06 10.82
N ASP A 182 0.45 -3.24 9.80
CA ASP A 182 0.20 -4.57 9.22
C ASP A 182 1.46 -5.15 8.56
N THR A 183 2.23 -4.33 7.82
CA THR A 183 3.49 -4.76 7.20
C THR A 183 4.51 -5.16 8.25
N TYR A 184 4.67 -4.37 9.32
CA TYR A 184 5.55 -4.75 10.43
C TYR A 184 5.13 -6.07 11.06
N THR A 185 3.83 -6.25 11.30
CA THR A 185 3.29 -7.41 12.02
C THR A 185 3.33 -8.69 11.19
N THR A 186 3.11 -8.61 9.88
CA THR A 186 2.81 -9.79 9.04
C THR A 186 3.78 -10.02 7.90
N SER A 187 4.41 -8.97 7.36
CA SER A 187 5.16 -9.09 6.10
C SER A 187 6.50 -9.79 6.31
N PRO A 188 6.94 -10.66 5.38
CA PRO A 188 8.31 -11.16 5.33
C PRO A 188 9.36 -10.04 5.24
N LEU A 189 9.00 -8.86 4.71
CA LEU A 189 9.89 -7.69 4.62
C LEU A 189 10.45 -7.27 5.99
N CYS A 190 9.66 -7.43 7.05
CA CYS A 190 10.05 -7.08 8.41
C CYS A 190 10.41 -8.30 9.28
N ALA A 191 10.49 -9.51 8.72
CA ALA A 191 10.70 -10.73 9.50
C ALA A 191 12.06 -10.77 10.23
N ASP A 192 13.13 -10.31 9.57
CA ASP A 192 14.47 -10.24 10.18
C ASP A 192 14.49 -9.21 11.31
N ALA A 193 13.87 -8.05 11.10
CA ALA A 193 13.74 -7.00 12.12
C ALA A 193 12.92 -7.49 13.33
N ARG A 194 11.76 -8.11 13.08
CA ARG A 194 10.93 -8.75 14.12
C ARG A 194 11.74 -9.78 14.93
N THR A 195 12.46 -10.66 14.25
CA THR A 195 13.29 -11.70 14.89
C THR A 195 14.39 -11.09 15.75
N LYS A 196 15.13 -10.10 15.22
CA LYS A 196 16.21 -9.41 15.93
C LYS A 196 15.73 -8.74 17.22
N HIS A 197 14.50 -8.26 17.23
CA HIS A 197 13.89 -7.55 18.34
C HIS A 197 12.85 -8.38 19.11
N ASN A 198 12.90 -9.72 19.00
CA ASN A 198 12.03 -10.67 19.71
C ASN A 198 10.52 -10.40 19.57
N SER A 199 10.10 -9.77 18.48
CA SER A 199 8.69 -9.54 18.18
C SER A 199 8.15 -10.70 17.34
N PRO A 200 7.08 -11.38 17.77
CA PRO A 200 6.49 -12.47 16.99
C PRO A 200 5.76 -11.93 15.76
N ASP A 201 5.60 -12.81 14.79
CA ASP A 201 4.69 -12.62 13.67
C ASP A 201 3.22 -12.66 14.16
N GLY A 202 2.38 -11.72 13.72
CA GLY A 202 1.05 -11.49 14.30
C GLY A 202 -0.12 -11.68 13.33
N GLN A 203 -1.34 -11.26 13.71
CA GLN A 203 -2.49 -11.31 12.82
C GLN A 203 -2.53 -10.08 11.90
N THR A 204 -3.21 -10.20 10.75
CA THR A 204 -3.40 -9.07 9.84
C THR A 204 -4.54 -8.16 10.29
N LEU A 205 -4.45 -6.87 9.94
CA LEU A 205 -5.51 -5.87 10.09
C LEU A 205 -6.56 -5.93 8.97
N PHE A 206 -6.60 -7.04 8.20
CA PHE A 206 -7.43 -7.13 7.00
C PHE A 206 -8.90 -7.32 7.35
N GLU A 207 -9.68 -6.25 7.18
CA GLU A 207 -11.13 -6.26 7.36
C GLU A 207 -11.84 -6.67 6.05
N VAL A 208 -11.90 -7.98 5.78
CA VAL A 208 -12.43 -8.54 4.53
C VAL A 208 -13.80 -7.99 4.12
N ASN A 209 -14.73 -7.84 5.06
CA ASN A 209 -16.08 -7.36 4.78
C ASN A 209 -16.07 -5.89 4.35
N LYS A 210 -15.17 -5.08 4.91
CA LYS A 210 -15.03 -3.68 4.53
C LYS A 210 -14.33 -3.56 3.18
N VAL A 211 -13.18 -4.21 3.02
CA VAL A 211 -12.36 -4.06 1.82
C VAL A 211 -13.03 -4.66 0.58
N ILE A 212 -13.61 -5.86 0.69
CA ILE A 212 -14.24 -6.54 -0.44
C ILE A 212 -15.72 -6.15 -0.57
N GLY A 213 -16.45 -6.17 0.55
CA GLY A 213 -17.88 -5.88 0.58
C GLY A 213 -18.23 -4.43 0.22
N ASP A 214 -17.35 -3.48 0.54
CA ASP A 214 -17.48 -2.05 0.17
C ASP A 214 -16.47 -1.63 -0.91
N SER A 215 -15.95 -2.58 -1.70
CA SER A 215 -14.99 -2.31 -2.80
C SER A 215 -15.46 -1.26 -3.81
N PHE A 216 -16.76 -0.95 -3.87
CA PHE A 216 -17.35 0.06 -4.73
C PHE A 216 -17.11 1.51 -4.27
N GLN A 217 -16.63 1.73 -3.04
CA GLN A 217 -16.30 3.06 -2.54
C GLN A 217 -15.12 3.68 -3.31
N VAL A 218 -14.87 4.97 -3.07
CA VAL A 218 -13.63 5.60 -3.55
C VAL A 218 -12.45 4.84 -2.96
N ILE A 219 -11.35 4.68 -3.70
CA ILE A 219 -10.20 3.86 -3.26
C ILE A 219 -9.69 4.22 -1.86
N VAL A 220 -9.74 5.51 -1.52
CA VAL A 220 -9.64 6.03 -0.16
C VAL A 220 -10.77 7.01 0.08
N ASP A 221 -11.69 6.62 0.96
CA ASP A 221 -12.88 7.34 1.37
C ASP A 221 -12.76 7.66 2.87
N GLY A 222 -12.68 8.96 3.19
CA GLY A 222 -12.58 9.48 4.55
C GLY A 222 -13.94 9.86 5.16
N THR A 223 -15.06 9.55 4.50
CA THR A 223 -16.39 9.93 5.00
C THR A 223 -16.60 9.39 6.42
N PRO A 224 -17.00 10.24 7.39
CA PRO A 224 -17.26 9.79 8.75
C PRO A 224 -18.20 8.59 8.81
N ASP A 225 -17.88 7.65 9.70
CA ASP A 225 -18.66 6.43 10.02
C ASP A 225 -18.88 5.43 8.86
N SER A 226 -18.44 5.74 7.64
CA SER A 226 -18.76 4.94 6.45
C SER A 226 -17.61 4.77 5.46
N GLY A 227 -16.58 5.60 5.53
CA GLY A 227 -15.38 5.51 4.70
C GLY A 227 -14.54 4.25 4.97
N ASN A 228 -13.50 4.07 4.18
CA ASN A 228 -12.58 2.93 4.20
C ASN A 228 -11.11 3.34 4.40
N TYR A 229 -10.83 4.59 4.76
CA TYR A 229 -9.47 5.13 4.82
C TYR A 229 -8.52 4.39 5.79
N TYR A 230 -9.04 3.74 6.84
CA TYR A 230 -8.24 2.81 7.66
C TYR A 230 -8.00 1.47 6.94
N GLN A 231 -8.94 1.00 6.12
CA GLN A 231 -8.92 -0.33 5.50
C GLN A 231 -8.35 -0.35 4.08
N ALA A 232 -8.02 0.81 3.49
CA ALA A 232 -7.54 0.91 2.11
C ALA A 232 -6.06 0.49 1.91
N TRP A 233 -5.35 0.16 2.99
CA TRP A 233 -3.93 -0.23 2.98
C TRP A 233 -3.57 -1.42 2.08
N PRO A 234 -4.46 -2.39 1.74
CA PRO A 234 -4.12 -3.48 0.84
C PRO A 234 -3.67 -3.00 -0.54
N PHE A 235 -4.10 -1.81 -0.97
CA PHE A 235 -3.58 -1.18 -2.18
C PHE A 235 -2.08 -0.92 -2.07
N PHE A 236 -1.61 -0.35 -0.95
CA PHE A 236 -0.17 -0.14 -0.72
C PHE A 236 0.61 -1.45 -0.63
N THR A 237 0.01 -2.49 -0.05
CA THR A 237 0.60 -3.83 -0.05
C THR A 237 0.75 -4.38 -1.47
N TYR A 238 -0.29 -4.27 -2.31
CA TYR A 238 -0.22 -4.68 -3.71
C TYR A 238 0.90 -3.95 -4.48
N LEU A 239 1.02 -2.63 -4.30
CA LEU A 239 2.08 -1.83 -4.92
C LEU A 239 3.48 -2.24 -4.44
N THR A 240 3.61 -2.54 -3.15
CA THR A 240 4.88 -2.92 -2.50
C THR A 240 5.33 -4.31 -2.94
N ASN A 241 4.42 -5.29 -2.90
CA ASN A 241 4.70 -6.67 -3.25
C ASN A 241 4.81 -6.88 -4.76
N ASN A 242 4.12 -6.03 -5.54
CA ASN A 242 4.14 -6.02 -7.00
C ASN A 242 3.98 -7.43 -7.62
N PRO A 243 2.90 -8.17 -7.29
CA PRO A 243 2.72 -9.55 -7.76
C PRO A 243 2.58 -9.66 -9.29
N ASP A 244 2.32 -8.54 -9.97
CA ASP A 244 2.23 -8.42 -11.42
C ASP A 244 3.56 -8.05 -12.11
N ASN A 245 4.64 -7.86 -11.35
CA ASN A 245 5.96 -7.44 -11.85
C ASN A 245 5.89 -6.16 -12.72
N ILE A 246 5.06 -5.21 -12.34
CA ILE A 246 4.90 -3.93 -13.02
C ILE A 246 6.17 -3.11 -12.80
N THR A 247 6.79 -2.69 -13.90
CA THR A 247 8.01 -1.89 -13.84
C THR A 247 7.76 -0.56 -13.14
N GLY A 248 8.62 -0.23 -12.18
CA GLY A 248 8.50 0.97 -11.34
C GLY A 248 7.88 0.70 -9.96
N LEU A 249 7.18 -0.42 -9.78
CA LEU A 249 6.62 -0.83 -8.48
C LEU A 249 7.55 -1.79 -7.72
N GLY A 250 7.29 -1.99 -6.43
CA GLY A 250 8.14 -2.75 -5.49
C GLY A 250 8.31 -2.06 -4.13
N GLN A 251 9.31 -2.50 -3.35
CA GLN A 251 9.51 -2.11 -1.95
C GLN A 251 9.63 -0.59 -1.70
N ASP A 252 10.20 0.16 -2.64
CA ASP A 252 10.38 1.61 -2.52
C ASP A 252 9.16 2.42 -3.04
N THR A 253 8.12 1.75 -3.55
CA THR A 253 6.98 2.43 -4.18
C THR A 253 6.32 3.41 -3.24
N LEU A 254 5.97 2.97 -2.02
CA LEU A 254 5.22 3.82 -1.10
C LEU A 254 6.03 5.06 -0.70
N HIS A 255 7.32 4.91 -0.47
CA HIS A 255 8.22 6.05 -0.24
C HIS A 255 8.25 7.01 -1.43
N GLN A 256 8.29 6.52 -2.67
CA GLN A 256 8.20 7.36 -3.86
C GLN A 256 6.82 8.04 -4.01
N LEU A 257 5.73 7.36 -3.64
CA LEU A 257 4.38 7.91 -3.66
C LEU A 257 4.27 9.15 -2.79
N MET A 258 4.93 9.13 -1.63
CA MET A 258 4.84 10.21 -0.66
C MET A 258 5.30 11.56 -1.20
N GLN A 259 5.98 11.69 -2.35
CA GLN A 259 6.45 12.99 -2.85
C GLN A 259 5.35 14.05 -3.12
N ARG A 260 4.15 13.65 -3.59
CA ARG A 260 2.97 14.50 -3.94
C ARG A 260 1.71 13.63 -3.98
N ASP A 261 0.53 14.17 -4.37
CA ASP A 261 -0.72 13.41 -4.55
C ASP A 261 -0.53 11.94 -4.99
N PRO A 262 -1.12 10.95 -4.28
CA PRO A 262 -0.69 9.54 -4.39
C PRO A 262 -0.90 8.95 -5.78
N LEU A 263 -2.07 9.15 -6.39
CA LEU A 263 -2.39 8.54 -7.68
C LEU A 263 -1.67 9.25 -8.84
N HIS A 264 -1.51 10.57 -8.76
CA HIS A 264 -0.71 11.31 -9.76
C HIS A 264 0.78 10.99 -9.65
N THR A 265 1.26 10.75 -8.43
CA THR A 265 2.63 10.28 -8.24
C THR A 265 2.79 8.84 -8.73
N LEU A 266 1.79 7.98 -8.55
CA LEU A 266 1.83 6.62 -9.10
C LEU A 266 2.05 6.65 -10.62
N ASP A 267 1.32 7.47 -11.37
CA ASP A 267 1.56 7.68 -12.81
C ASP A 267 3.01 8.08 -13.12
N ARG A 268 3.60 8.96 -12.29
CA ARG A 268 5.00 9.38 -12.44
C ARG A 268 5.97 8.23 -12.19
N VAL A 269 5.75 7.45 -11.13
CA VAL A 269 6.59 6.30 -10.74
C VAL A 269 6.56 5.21 -11.81
N LEU A 270 5.39 4.99 -12.42
CA LEU A 270 5.21 4.04 -13.51
C LEU A 270 5.96 4.44 -14.79
N GLY A 271 6.34 5.71 -14.95
CA GLY A 271 7.21 6.17 -16.03
C GLY A 271 6.66 5.92 -17.43
N GLY A 272 5.33 5.81 -17.57
CA GLY A 272 4.65 5.49 -18.83
C GLY A 272 4.57 3.99 -19.17
N ASN A 273 5.02 3.09 -18.30
CA ASN A 273 4.86 1.64 -18.49
C ASN A 273 3.43 1.15 -18.25
N ALA A 274 2.72 1.86 -17.39
CA ALA A 274 1.30 1.70 -17.09
C ALA A 274 0.77 3.03 -16.56
N THR A 275 -0.55 3.13 -16.46
CA THR A 275 -1.27 4.20 -15.79
C THR A 275 -1.73 3.75 -14.39
N ALA A 276 -1.97 4.70 -13.49
CA ALA A 276 -2.53 4.45 -12.17
C ALA A 276 -3.88 3.74 -12.28
N GLY A 277 -4.71 4.09 -13.28
CA GLY A 277 -5.97 3.38 -13.56
C GLY A 277 -5.76 1.91 -13.90
N GLU A 278 -4.80 1.57 -14.76
CA GLU A 278 -4.47 0.18 -15.08
C GLU A 278 -3.95 -0.60 -13.87
N VAL A 279 -3.12 0.03 -13.03
CA VAL A 279 -2.60 -0.56 -11.79
C VAL A 279 -3.73 -0.80 -10.79
N VAL A 280 -4.64 0.16 -10.60
CA VAL A 280 -5.83 0.00 -9.76
C VAL A 280 -6.75 -1.10 -10.30
N GLY A 281 -6.93 -1.18 -11.61
CA GLY A 281 -7.70 -2.25 -12.24
C GLY A 281 -7.12 -3.64 -11.95
N ARG A 282 -5.79 -3.79 -12.02
CA ARG A 282 -5.08 -5.04 -11.66
C ARG A 282 -5.13 -5.35 -10.17
N TYR A 283 -4.99 -4.33 -9.33
CA TYR A 283 -5.19 -4.46 -7.88
C TYR A 283 -6.56 -5.07 -7.59
N TRP A 284 -7.65 -4.49 -8.11
CA TRP A 284 -8.98 -5.02 -7.88
C TRP A 284 -9.20 -6.42 -8.48
N ALA A 285 -8.57 -6.72 -9.63
CA ALA A 285 -8.60 -8.07 -10.19
C ALA A 285 -7.97 -9.09 -9.22
N ARG A 286 -6.85 -8.75 -8.58
CA ARG A 286 -6.20 -9.59 -7.55
C ARG A 286 -7.04 -9.67 -6.27
N MET A 287 -7.70 -8.58 -5.88
CA MET A 287 -8.59 -8.58 -4.72
C MET A 287 -9.82 -9.48 -4.87
N ALA A 288 -10.16 -9.95 -6.08
CA ALA A 288 -11.18 -10.99 -6.25
C ALA A 288 -10.89 -12.28 -5.45
N TYR A 289 -9.60 -12.57 -5.21
CA TYR A 289 -9.13 -13.70 -4.40
C TYR A 289 -8.03 -13.32 -3.40
N VAL A 290 -7.89 -12.01 -3.14
CA VAL A 290 -6.94 -11.37 -2.22
C VAL A 290 -5.49 -11.87 -2.40
N ASP A 291 -5.10 -12.21 -3.63
CA ASP A 291 -3.78 -12.77 -3.94
C ASP A 291 -2.74 -11.66 -4.26
N ILE A 292 -2.70 -10.65 -3.39
CA ILE A 292 -1.83 -9.47 -3.50
C ILE A 292 -0.42 -9.68 -2.92
N GLY A 293 0.00 -10.93 -2.74
CA GLY A 293 1.23 -11.29 -2.04
C GLY A 293 1.16 -11.12 -0.52
N HIS A 294 -0.05 -11.13 0.05
CA HIS A 294 -0.28 -11.07 1.50
C HIS A 294 -1.00 -12.33 1.97
N GLU A 295 -0.21 -13.30 2.45
CA GLU A 295 -0.71 -14.65 2.76
C GLU A 295 -1.81 -14.63 3.83
N LYS A 296 -1.66 -13.84 4.89
CA LYS A 296 -2.64 -13.79 5.98
C LYS A 296 -3.94 -13.09 5.60
N ALA A 297 -3.88 -12.03 4.79
CA ALA A 297 -5.08 -11.40 4.25
C ALA A 297 -5.83 -12.39 3.33
N GLN A 298 -5.09 -13.19 2.56
CA GLN A 298 -5.68 -14.25 1.74
C GLN A 298 -6.30 -15.38 2.58
N GLU A 299 -5.68 -15.78 3.69
CA GLU A 299 -6.25 -16.73 4.66
C GLU A 299 -7.57 -16.20 5.24
N VAL A 300 -7.58 -14.95 5.72
CA VAL A 300 -8.80 -14.29 6.23
C VAL A 300 -9.90 -14.25 5.18
N PHE A 301 -9.56 -13.98 3.91
CA PHE A 301 -10.51 -14.01 2.81
C PHE A 301 -11.08 -15.41 2.56
N ASN A 302 -10.24 -16.44 2.52
CA ASN A 302 -10.68 -17.83 2.30
C ASN A 302 -11.57 -18.35 3.45
N ASP A 303 -11.33 -17.87 4.66
CA ASP A 303 -12.12 -18.25 5.84
C ASP A 303 -13.44 -17.49 5.95
N ALA A 304 -13.54 -16.31 5.34
CA ALA A 304 -14.75 -15.48 5.35
C ALA A 304 -15.97 -16.24 4.82
N LYS A 305 -17.06 -16.24 5.59
CA LYS A 305 -18.31 -16.93 5.24
C LYS A 305 -19.39 -16.01 4.67
N GLU A 306 -19.28 -14.71 4.90
CA GLU A 306 -20.33 -13.74 4.59
C GLU A 306 -19.73 -12.43 4.03
N ILE A 307 -19.45 -12.40 2.73
CA ILE A 307 -19.07 -11.18 2.01
C ILE A 307 -20.25 -10.75 1.14
N ASN A 308 -20.60 -9.46 1.18
CA ASN A 308 -21.68 -8.93 0.35
C ASN A 308 -21.21 -8.66 -1.08
N PHE A 309 -21.58 -9.55 -2.00
CA PHE A 309 -21.32 -9.42 -3.44
C PHE A 309 -22.56 -8.97 -4.26
N ALA A 310 -23.61 -8.48 -3.60
CA ALA A 310 -24.89 -8.15 -4.25
C ALA A 310 -24.83 -6.83 -5.04
N ASN A 311 -23.90 -6.70 -6.00
CA ASN A 311 -23.58 -5.48 -6.75
C ASN A 311 -24.58 -5.11 -7.85
N VAL A 312 -25.29 -6.10 -8.40
CA VAL A 312 -26.11 -5.93 -9.62
C VAL A 312 -27.53 -6.45 -9.44
N ASP A 313 -28.44 -5.95 -10.27
CA ASP A 313 -29.78 -6.47 -10.49
C ASP A 313 -29.83 -7.24 -11.82
N GLU A 314 -30.53 -8.36 -11.83
CA GLU A 314 -30.72 -9.20 -13.02
C GLU A 314 -32.03 -8.84 -13.74
N SER A 315 -31.97 -8.70 -15.06
CA SER A 315 -33.13 -8.50 -15.94
C SER A 315 -32.98 -9.33 -17.21
N GLY A 316 -33.58 -10.53 -17.22
CA GLY A 316 -33.43 -11.46 -18.33
C GLY A 316 -31.99 -11.98 -18.43
N SER A 317 -31.29 -11.67 -19.52
CA SER A 317 -29.88 -12.03 -19.73
C SER A 317 -28.89 -10.90 -19.42
N GLU A 318 -29.39 -9.76 -18.94
CA GLU A 318 -28.59 -8.57 -18.64
C GLU A 318 -28.52 -8.33 -17.14
N TYR A 319 -27.35 -7.94 -16.66
CA TYR A 319 -27.10 -7.53 -15.29
C TYR A 319 -26.76 -6.05 -15.27
N THR A 320 -27.45 -5.27 -14.44
CA THR A 320 -27.22 -3.81 -14.30
C THR A 320 -26.72 -3.49 -12.91
N VAL A 321 -25.72 -2.61 -12.81
CA VAL A 321 -25.20 -2.21 -11.50
C VAL A 321 -26.25 -1.50 -10.65
N LYS A 322 -26.30 -1.83 -9.35
CA LYS A 322 -27.14 -1.11 -8.39
C LYS A 322 -26.56 0.27 -8.16
N SER A 323 -27.39 1.32 -8.20
CA SER A 323 -26.92 2.70 -8.00
C SER A 323 -26.14 2.92 -6.69
N GLY A 324 -26.57 2.27 -5.60
CA GLY A 324 -25.88 2.34 -4.30
C GLY A 324 -24.56 1.57 -4.23
N ARG A 325 -24.24 0.74 -5.23
CA ARG A 325 -23.01 -0.06 -5.32
C ARG A 325 -22.23 0.21 -6.61
N ALA A 326 -22.61 1.24 -7.37
CA ALA A 326 -21.89 1.66 -8.55
C ALA A 326 -20.45 2.07 -8.16
N PRO A 327 -19.40 1.47 -8.77
CA PRO A 327 -18.02 1.77 -8.42
C PRO A 327 -17.72 3.25 -8.55
N ARG A 328 -17.32 3.88 -7.44
CA ARG A 328 -16.84 5.27 -7.42
C ARG A 328 -15.38 5.31 -7.84
N TYR A 329 -14.77 6.50 -7.82
CA TYR A 329 -13.42 6.70 -8.36
C TYR A 329 -12.40 5.72 -7.80
N MET A 330 -11.78 4.95 -8.71
CA MET A 330 -10.81 3.91 -8.40
C MET A 330 -11.34 2.77 -7.51
N GLY A 331 -12.65 2.66 -7.32
CA GLY A 331 -13.34 1.53 -6.72
C GLY A 331 -13.72 0.46 -7.74
N SER A 332 -14.28 -0.66 -7.27
CA SER A 332 -14.70 -1.79 -8.11
C SER A 332 -15.96 -2.51 -7.65
N ASN A 333 -16.50 -3.33 -8.54
CA ASN A 333 -17.39 -4.41 -8.18
C ASN A 333 -16.70 -5.73 -8.50
N ILE A 334 -16.59 -6.59 -7.49
CA ILE A 334 -16.20 -8.00 -7.63
C ILE A 334 -17.48 -8.82 -7.68
N ILE A 335 -17.66 -9.62 -8.73
CA ILE A 335 -18.89 -10.36 -9.00
C ILE A 335 -18.53 -11.83 -9.18
N PRO A 336 -18.66 -12.65 -8.13
CA PRO A 336 -18.51 -14.09 -8.23
C PRO A 336 -19.50 -14.68 -9.22
N LEU A 337 -19.03 -15.65 -10.01
CA LEU A 337 -19.80 -16.27 -11.08
C LEU A 337 -20.02 -17.74 -10.79
N LYS A 338 -21.20 -18.23 -11.16
CA LYS A 338 -21.51 -19.65 -11.24
C LYS A 338 -21.41 -20.09 -12.69
N THR A 339 -20.37 -20.86 -13.00
CA THR A 339 -20.13 -21.39 -14.35
C THR A 339 -21.12 -22.52 -14.67
N SER A 340 -21.54 -22.59 -15.93
CA SER A 340 -22.46 -23.63 -16.43
C SER A 340 -21.92 -24.37 -17.67
N GLY A 341 -20.77 -23.94 -18.20
CA GLY A 341 -20.05 -24.56 -19.29
C GLY A 341 -18.53 -24.52 -19.07
N ASP A 342 -17.78 -24.81 -20.12
CA ASP A 342 -16.30 -24.81 -20.17
C ASP A 342 -15.72 -23.45 -20.59
N LYS A 343 -16.57 -22.46 -20.81
CA LYS A 343 -16.19 -21.12 -21.23
C LYS A 343 -17.16 -20.07 -20.69
N VAL A 344 -16.61 -18.92 -20.30
CA VAL A 344 -17.36 -17.73 -19.91
C VAL A 344 -17.08 -16.63 -20.92
N ASP A 345 -18.12 -16.13 -21.59
CA ASP A 345 -18.06 -14.94 -22.44
C ASP A 345 -18.75 -13.77 -21.74
N VAL A 346 -18.13 -12.59 -21.78
CA VAL A 346 -18.60 -11.38 -21.09
C VAL A 346 -18.59 -10.20 -22.05
N VAL A 347 -19.65 -9.40 -21.99
CA VAL A 347 -19.73 -8.08 -22.62
C VAL A 347 -20.20 -7.06 -21.59
N VAL A 348 -19.30 -6.16 -21.17
CA VAL A 348 -19.58 -5.04 -20.28
C VAL A 348 -19.78 -3.77 -21.10
N THR A 349 -20.87 -3.06 -20.85
CA THR A 349 -21.21 -1.77 -21.47
C THR A 349 -21.27 -0.68 -20.41
N SER A 350 -20.61 0.44 -20.65
CA SER A 350 -20.69 1.61 -19.77
C SER A 350 -20.62 2.90 -20.59
N SER A 351 -21.18 3.99 -20.04
CA SER A 351 -20.97 5.34 -20.53
C SER A 351 -19.67 5.98 -20.02
N GLY A 352 -19.04 5.39 -19.00
CA GLY A 352 -17.77 5.85 -18.42
C GLY A 352 -16.60 4.98 -18.85
N GLU A 353 -15.40 5.39 -18.44
CA GLU A 353 -14.18 4.61 -18.64
C GLU A 353 -13.97 3.63 -17.48
N PHE A 354 -13.55 2.41 -17.81
CA PHE A 354 -13.42 1.32 -16.85
C PHE A 354 -12.39 0.29 -17.28
N THR A 355 -11.98 -0.51 -16.31
CA THR A 355 -11.21 -1.74 -16.52
C THR A 355 -12.10 -2.90 -16.13
N ALA A 356 -12.17 -3.93 -16.97
CA ALA A 356 -12.88 -5.16 -16.64
C ALA A 356 -11.97 -6.37 -16.85
N THR A 357 -12.05 -7.32 -15.92
CA THR A 357 -11.19 -8.51 -15.90
C THR A 357 -11.99 -9.72 -15.42
N LEU A 358 -11.82 -10.85 -16.09
CA LEU A 358 -12.17 -12.16 -15.53
C LEU A 358 -10.99 -12.66 -14.70
N ALA A 359 -11.19 -12.80 -13.40
CA ALA A 359 -10.26 -13.47 -12.50
C ALA A 359 -10.71 -14.92 -12.34
N ILE A 360 -9.85 -15.87 -12.69
CA ILE A 360 -10.15 -17.30 -12.59
C ILE A 360 -9.16 -17.97 -11.65
N LYS A 361 -9.66 -18.51 -10.56
CA LYS A 361 -8.88 -19.20 -9.53
C LYS A 361 -8.95 -20.71 -9.77
N GLY A 362 -7.79 -21.31 -9.97
CA GLY A 362 -7.61 -22.75 -10.00
C GLY A 362 -6.70 -23.23 -8.86
N SER A 363 -6.30 -24.49 -8.90
CA SER A 363 -5.41 -25.09 -7.89
C SER A 363 -3.97 -24.54 -7.92
N SER A 364 -3.52 -24.01 -9.05
CA SER A 364 -2.16 -23.50 -9.26
C SER A 364 -2.02 -21.98 -9.07
N GLY A 365 -3.11 -21.28 -8.73
CA GLY A 365 -3.15 -19.84 -8.56
C GLY A 365 -4.30 -19.17 -9.33
N VAL A 366 -4.21 -17.86 -9.49
CA VAL A 366 -5.22 -17.06 -10.19
C VAL A 366 -4.65 -16.56 -11.52
N ARG A 367 -5.45 -16.67 -12.57
CA ARG A 367 -5.17 -16.09 -13.89
C ARG A 367 -6.17 -15.00 -14.20
N TYR A 368 -5.70 -13.96 -14.89
CA TYR A 368 -6.48 -12.77 -15.20
C TYR A 368 -6.61 -12.58 -16.70
N VAL A 369 -7.85 -12.47 -17.16
CA VAL A 369 -8.17 -12.20 -18.57
C VAL A 369 -8.79 -10.82 -18.67
N ALA A 370 -8.02 -9.87 -19.18
CA ALA A 370 -8.50 -8.51 -19.43
C ALA A 370 -9.58 -8.52 -20.52
N LEU A 371 -10.68 -7.82 -20.27
CA LEU A 371 -11.77 -7.66 -21.23
C LEU A 371 -11.54 -6.38 -22.03
N ALA A 372 -10.84 -6.50 -23.17
CA ALA A 372 -10.52 -5.37 -24.02
C ALA A 372 -11.81 -4.67 -24.48
N ASN A 373 -11.92 -3.37 -24.19
CA ASN A 373 -13.13 -2.57 -24.44
C ASN A 373 -14.41 -3.22 -23.85
N GLY A 374 -14.29 -3.85 -22.68
CA GLY A 374 -15.40 -4.50 -21.99
C GLY A 374 -15.79 -5.87 -22.53
N THR A 375 -15.14 -6.38 -23.58
CA THR A 375 -15.48 -7.67 -24.18
C THR A 375 -14.34 -8.67 -24.05
N GLY A 376 -14.66 -9.91 -23.72
CA GLY A 376 -13.67 -10.99 -23.71
C GLY A 376 -14.25 -12.30 -23.23
N SER A 377 -13.38 -13.30 -23.13
CA SER A 377 -13.78 -14.63 -22.71
C SER A 377 -12.65 -15.40 -22.08
N ALA A 378 -12.97 -16.32 -21.18
CA ALA A 378 -12.03 -17.26 -20.59
C ALA A 378 -12.61 -18.67 -20.63
N ASP A 379 -11.79 -19.64 -21.03
CA ASP A 379 -12.09 -21.05 -20.76
C ASP A 379 -12.09 -21.26 -19.24
N VAL A 380 -12.90 -22.19 -18.74
CA VAL A 380 -13.01 -22.53 -17.31
C VAL A 380 -13.19 -24.04 -17.16
N THR A 381 -12.59 -24.63 -16.13
CA THR A 381 -12.81 -26.04 -15.77
C THR A 381 -13.75 -26.17 -14.58
N SER A 382 -14.24 -27.39 -14.32
CA SER A 382 -15.19 -27.65 -13.22
C SER A 382 -14.62 -27.45 -11.82
N ASP A 383 -13.30 -27.39 -11.69
CA ASP A 383 -12.55 -27.16 -10.45
C ASP A 383 -12.06 -25.71 -10.30
N GLU A 384 -12.39 -24.82 -11.25
CA GLU A 384 -12.04 -23.40 -11.20
C GLU A 384 -13.22 -22.54 -10.70
N GLU A 385 -12.90 -21.50 -9.93
CA GLU A 385 -13.81 -20.44 -9.54
C GLU A 385 -13.59 -19.22 -10.45
N ALA A 386 -14.66 -18.54 -10.84
CA ALA A 386 -14.59 -17.37 -11.72
C ALA A 386 -15.23 -16.15 -11.06
N SER A 387 -14.61 -14.98 -11.24
CA SER A 387 -15.16 -13.68 -10.84
C SER A 387 -14.99 -12.66 -11.96
N LEU A 388 -16.05 -11.89 -12.24
CA LEU A 388 -15.95 -10.69 -13.04
C LEU A 388 -15.62 -9.51 -12.13
N VAL A 389 -14.58 -8.75 -12.46
CA VAL A 389 -14.22 -7.52 -11.76
C VAL A 389 -14.39 -6.34 -12.71
N VAL A 390 -15.13 -5.32 -12.29
CA VAL A 390 -15.33 -4.06 -13.03
C VAL A 390 -14.90 -2.89 -12.15
N ALA A 391 -13.86 -2.16 -12.55
CA ALA A 391 -13.29 -1.05 -11.79
C ALA A 391 -13.44 0.30 -12.53
N ASN A 392 -13.88 1.33 -11.82
CA ASN A 392 -14.01 2.70 -12.33
C ASN A 392 -12.63 3.36 -12.36
N THR A 393 -12.02 3.34 -13.54
CA THR A 393 -10.61 3.68 -13.76
C THR A 393 -10.52 4.70 -14.88
N PRO A 394 -10.96 5.96 -14.65
CA PRO A 394 -10.95 6.99 -15.67
C PRO A 394 -9.50 7.31 -16.08
N LYS A 395 -9.28 7.63 -17.36
CA LYS A 395 -7.94 7.97 -17.86
C LYS A 395 -7.40 9.26 -17.24
N THR A 396 -8.29 10.20 -16.95
CA THR A 396 -7.92 11.45 -16.28
C THR A 396 -8.03 11.26 -14.79
N LEU A 397 -6.90 11.42 -14.10
CA LEU A 397 -6.89 11.38 -12.64
C LEU A 397 -7.60 12.59 -12.06
N ILE A 398 -8.39 12.33 -11.02
CA ILE A 398 -9.13 13.32 -10.27
C ILE A 398 -8.33 13.61 -8.99
N LEU A 399 -8.04 14.89 -8.77
CA LEU A 399 -7.61 15.37 -7.46
C LEU A 399 -8.85 15.50 -6.57
N TYR A 400 -8.85 14.84 -5.43
CA TYR A 400 -9.99 14.87 -4.50
C TYR A 400 -9.52 14.94 -3.05
N ASP A 401 -10.36 15.49 -2.18
CA ASP A 401 -10.23 15.39 -0.73
C ASP A 401 -11.09 14.22 -0.24
N GLY A 402 -10.44 13.20 0.35
CA GLY A 402 -11.13 12.02 0.84
C GLY A 402 -12.09 12.32 2.00
N PHE A 403 -11.91 13.43 2.72
CA PHE A 403 -12.81 13.88 3.78
C PHE A 403 -13.95 14.79 3.25
N ASP A 404 -13.91 15.23 1.99
CA ASP A 404 -14.96 16.03 1.33
C ASP A 404 -15.36 15.44 -0.03
N LEU A 405 -16.07 14.31 0.01
CA LEU A 405 -16.53 13.61 -1.20
C LEU A 405 -17.93 14.03 -1.66
N ALA A 406 -18.74 14.68 -0.83
CA ALA A 406 -20.17 14.86 -1.11
C ALA A 406 -20.45 15.59 -2.44
N SER A 407 -19.59 16.53 -2.82
CA SER A 407 -19.68 17.29 -4.07
C SER A 407 -18.59 16.94 -5.10
N SER A 408 -17.73 15.98 -4.78
CA SER A 408 -16.58 15.61 -5.61
C SER A 408 -17.00 14.73 -6.79
N GLU A 409 -16.38 14.95 -7.96
CA GLU A 409 -16.52 14.04 -9.12
C GLU A 409 -16.06 12.63 -8.76
N ALA A 410 -15.09 12.48 -7.85
CA ALA A 410 -14.61 11.19 -7.37
C ALA A 410 -15.74 10.32 -6.77
N ASN A 411 -16.80 10.97 -6.29
CA ASN A 411 -17.94 10.33 -5.66
C ASN A 411 -19.02 9.87 -6.65
N THR A 412 -18.81 10.08 -7.95
CA THR A 412 -19.73 9.66 -9.01
C THR A 412 -19.56 8.17 -9.30
N GLY A 413 -20.65 7.41 -9.15
CA GLY A 413 -20.66 5.98 -9.47
C GLY A 413 -20.66 5.72 -10.97
N LEU A 414 -19.86 4.74 -11.40
CA LEU A 414 -19.84 4.21 -12.75
C LEU A 414 -21.13 3.43 -13.03
N ASN A 415 -21.97 3.94 -13.93
CA ASN A 415 -23.11 3.18 -14.43
C ASN A 415 -22.65 2.19 -15.51
N TYR A 416 -22.97 0.91 -15.36
CA TYR A 416 -22.66 -0.11 -16.35
C TYR A 416 -23.69 -1.25 -16.30
N SER A 417 -23.78 -1.97 -17.42
CA SER A 417 -24.46 -3.26 -17.51
C SER A 417 -23.55 -4.29 -18.16
N PHE A 418 -23.88 -5.56 -18.03
CA PHE A 418 -23.17 -6.63 -18.73
C PHE A 418 -24.08 -7.81 -19.05
N THR A 419 -23.65 -8.60 -20.03
CA THR A 419 -24.23 -9.91 -20.34
C THR A 419 -23.19 -11.00 -20.14
N LEU A 420 -23.66 -12.19 -19.78
CA LEU A 420 -22.86 -13.39 -19.61
C LEU A 420 -23.37 -14.49 -20.53
N THR A 421 -22.45 -15.26 -21.11
CA THR A 421 -22.75 -16.58 -21.69
C THR A 421 -21.84 -17.61 -21.03
N GLY A 422 -22.39 -18.78 -20.69
CA GLY A 422 -21.66 -19.85 -20.01
C GLY A 422 -21.50 -19.68 -18.49
N ALA A 423 -22.03 -18.59 -17.92
CA ALA A 423 -22.10 -18.37 -16.47
C ALA A 423 -23.32 -17.50 -16.09
N THR A 424 -23.67 -17.50 -14.81
CA THR A 424 -24.58 -16.54 -14.16
C THR A 424 -23.89 -15.89 -12.98
N VAL A 425 -24.42 -14.80 -12.45
CA VAL A 425 -23.99 -14.27 -11.13
C VAL A 425 -24.32 -15.30 -10.04
N ALA A 426 -23.41 -15.51 -9.08
CA ALA A 426 -23.51 -16.54 -8.04
C ALA A 426 -24.46 -16.18 -6.88
#